data_AF-A0A534WBL0-F1
#
_entry.id   AF-A0A534WBL0-F1
#
_cell.length_a   1.000
_cell.length_b   1.000
_cell.length_c   1.000
_cell.angle_alpha   90.00
_cell.angle_beta   90.00
_cell.angle_gamma   90.00
#
_symmetry.space_group_name_H-M   'P 1'
#
loop_
_entity.id
_entity.type
_entity.pdbx_description
1 polymer ?
#
loop_
_entity_poly.entity_id
_entity_poly.type
_entity_poly.pdbx_seq_one_letter_code
_entity_poly.pdbx_strand_id
1 'polypeptide(L)'
;MHARLRRALRSRWKRGARWWSIAASWWRRRIAPASRWKGSERAGDDRGSRRDPQGCRTARAAPVHRHRARGVAAAPRGLAATRKAERVCELHPRWQDARALSLGTPARRAHRDPLSRAASAGRPAAGGPRARGAGEGRAQAGTRAGRLSELLVVALEASADLHGAAVLRELRALRPGLHPFGAGGPRMRAEGFEALARAEDVSVMGLAEVLPALPRILETMDALYDAARERRPRAALLIDSPDFNLRLARRLRPIGVRVAYFIGPSVWAWRTYRVRQIARHVARMLVILPFEARFYGSHRVPATYVGNPLADAFRAAPSPPARAPSGVLALLPGSRAQEIRRIWPPMLAAARLLKERHPRLRLVVPVAPTIDRTLLGEVPEIELVDGRAPEVLTRADAAIVASGTATLEAALALTPMVVIYRTSWLTWWIGRMLVRVEFLSLVNLISGRAVVPELLQRECTPERIAAAVEPLLSSTPLRTAQLDALRAIRVELAPEGSPPAARRAAEEVLALLEAPVP
;
A
#
# COMPACT_ATOMS: atom_id res chain seq x y z
N MET A 1 -53.23 -4.12 -26.15
CA MET A 1 -51.90 -4.53 -25.60
C MET A 1 -50.70 -4.10 -26.46
N HIS A 2 -50.80 -4.01 -27.80
CA HIS A 2 -49.67 -3.65 -28.69
C HIS A 2 -49.20 -2.17 -28.70
N ALA A 3 -50.03 -1.20 -28.28
CA ALA A 3 -49.68 0.22 -28.33
C ALA A 3 -48.79 0.70 -27.15
N ARG A 4 -48.88 0.04 -25.98
CA ARG A 4 -48.08 0.37 -24.79
C ARG A 4 -46.63 -0.13 -24.90
N LEU A 5 -46.40 -1.28 -25.53
CA LEU A 5 -45.04 -1.79 -25.80
C LEU A 5 -44.26 -0.93 -26.80
N ARG A 6 -44.92 -0.41 -27.86
CA ARG A 6 -44.27 0.47 -28.85
C ARG A 6 -43.88 1.84 -28.28
N ARG A 7 -44.62 2.38 -27.30
CA ARG A 7 -44.24 3.63 -26.59
C ARG A 7 -43.08 3.41 -25.61
N ALA A 8 -43.04 2.28 -24.91
CA ALA A 8 -41.94 1.94 -24.01
C ALA A 8 -40.60 1.77 -24.77
N LEU A 9 -40.60 1.08 -25.91
CA LEU A 9 -39.42 0.88 -26.76
C LEU A 9 -38.93 2.18 -27.42
N ARG A 10 -39.82 3.05 -27.91
CA ARG A 10 -39.43 4.37 -28.45
C ARG A 10 -38.83 5.32 -27.39
N SER A 11 -39.26 5.22 -26.14
CA SER A 11 -38.69 6.02 -25.03
C SER A 11 -37.29 5.55 -24.59
N ARG A 12 -36.99 4.25 -24.71
CA ARG A 12 -35.66 3.68 -24.45
C ARG A 12 -34.68 4.02 -25.59
N TRP A 13 -35.14 4.00 -26.84
CA TRP A 13 -34.30 4.36 -28.00
C TRP A 13 -33.93 5.86 -28.05
N LYS A 14 -34.88 6.77 -27.73
CA LYS A 14 -34.60 8.22 -27.62
C LYS A 14 -33.62 8.56 -26.49
N ARG A 15 -33.53 7.75 -25.43
CA ARG A 15 -32.52 7.90 -24.36
C ARG A 15 -31.14 7.38 -24.78
N GLY A 16 -31.07 6.31 -25.58
CA GLY A 16 -29.81 5.81 -26.15
C GLY A 16 -29.19 6.74 -27.20
N ALA A 17 -30.01 7.34 -28.07
CA ALA A 17 -29.54 8.28 -29.10
C ALA A 17 -28.94 9.57 -28.49
N ARG A 18 -29.49 10.04 -27.36
CA ARG A 18 -29.01 11.23 -26.64
C ARG A 18 -27.60 11.02 -26.04
N TRP A 19 -27.29 9.79 -25.63
CA TRP A 19 -25.96 9.40 -25.14
C TRP A 19 -24.92 9.32 -26.27
N TRP A 20 -25.31 8.85 -27.46
CA TRP A 20 -24.44 8.82 -28.64
C TRP A 20 -24.08 10.23 -29.15
N SER A 21 -25.01 11.18 -29.12
CA SER A 21 -24.73 12.59 -29.46
C SER A 21 -23.83 13.29 -28.43
N ILE A 22 -23.90 12.91 -27.14
CA ILE A 22 -23.03 13.45 -26.10
C ILE A 22 -21.63 12.83 -26.22
N ALA A 23 -21.52 11.51 -26.46
CA ALA A 23 -20.25 10.84 -26.71
C ALA A 23 -19.56 11.35 -27.99
N ALA A 24 -20.31 11.58 -29.08
CA ALA A 24 -19.77 12.12 -30.32
C ALA A 24 -19.33 13.59 -30.21
N SER A 25 -19.98 14.41 -29.37
CA SER A 25 -19.54 15.79 -29.10
C SER A 25 -18.32 15.84 -28.17
N TRP A 26 -18.16 14.85 -27.29
CA TRP A 26 -16.96 14.67 -26.45
C TRP A 26 -15.76 14.19 -27.27
N TRP A 27 -16.00 13.32 -28.27
CA TRP A 27 -14.94 12.80 -29.15
C TRP A 27 -14.45 13.85 -30.17
N ARG A 28 -15.34 14.67 -30.74
CA ARG A 28 -14.96 15.78 -31.65
C ARG A 28 -14.19 16.92 -30.98
N ARG A 29 -14.29 17.10 -29.65
CA ARG A 29 -13.51 18.11 -28.90
C ARG A 29 -12.09 17.67 -28.54
N ARG A 30 -11.72 16.41 -28.76
CA ARG A 30 -10.39 15.86 -28.40
C ARG A 30 -9.46 15.62 -29.58
N ILE A 31 -9.95 15.78 -30.81
CA ILE A 31 -9.18 15.60 -32.04
C ILE A 31 -9.41 16.85 -32.91
N ALA A 32 -8.67 17.90 -32.63
CA ALA A 32 -8.42 19.00 -33.57
C ALA A 32 -6.94 19.41 -33.42
N PRO A 33 -6.15 19.43 -34.49
CA PRO A 33 -4.71 19.65 -34.44
C PRO A 33 -4.41 21.12 -34.15
N ALA A 34 -3.45 21.38 -33.25
CA ALA A 34 -2.90 22.70 -33.02
C ALA A 34 -1.97 23.08 -34.18
N SER A 35 -2.55 23.64 -35.25
CA SER A 35 -1.82 24.37 -36.28
C SER A 35 -2.45 25.75 -36.43
N ARG A 36 -1.81 26.78 -35.88
CA ARG A 36 -1.69 28.13 -36.48
C ARG A 36 -0.98 29.09 -35.55
N TRP A 37 0.31 29.28 -35.86
CA TRP A 37 1.00 30.55 -35.76
C TRP A 37 0.30 31.59 -36.66
N LYS A 38 -0.04 32.74 -36.09
CA LYS A 38 -0.18 34.08 -36.69
C LYS A 38 0.13 35.03 -35.52
N GLY A 39 1.14 35.90 -35.56
CA GLY A 39 1.44 36.83 -36.63
C GLY A 39 0.59 38.08 -36.42
N SER A 40 1.11 39.04 -35.66
CA SER A 40 0.66 40.44 -35.72
C SER A 40 1.86 41.35 -35.45
N GLU A 41 2.26 42.02 -36.50
CA GLU A 41 3.24 43.10 -36.57
C GLU A 41 2.84 44.27 -35.67
N ARG A 42 3.82 44.93 -35.04
CA ARG A 42 3.93 46.39 -35.05
C ARG A 42 5.40 46.79 -35.19
N ALA A 43 5.58 47.75 -36.09
CA ALA A 43 6.81 48.36 -36.56
C ALA A 43 7.54 49.21 -35.51
N GLY A 44 8.81 49.51 -35.78
CA GLY A 44 9.65 50.42 -35.00
C GLY A 44 11.10 49.89 -34.95
N ASP A 45 11.83 49.83 -36.05
CA ASP A 45 12.66 50.90 -36.62
C ASP A 45 14.14 50.77 -36.20
N ASP A 46 14.98 50.94 -37.22
CA ASP A 46 16.40 51.29 -37.22
C ASP A 46 17.55 50.41 -36.66
N ARG A 47 18.41 50.05 -37.63
CA ARG A 47 19.89 50.10 -37.67
C ARG A 47 20.72 49.11 -36.83
N GLY A 48 21.49 48.29 -37.56
CA GLY A 48 22.96 48.38 -37.49
C GLY A 48 23.76 47.14 -37.08
N SER A 49 24.58 46.65 -38.02
CA SER A 49 25.92 46.03 -37.85
C SER A 49 26.09 44.81 -36.90
N ARG A 50 26.38 43.61 -37.44
CA ARG A 50 27.71 43.06 -37.79
C ARG A 50 28.65 42.73 -36.60
N ARG A 51 29.04 41.45 -36.59
CA ARG A 51 30.32 40.80 -36.18
C ARG A 51 30.43 40.10 -34.81
N ASP A 52 30.81 38.82 -34.96
CA ASP A 52 31.48 37.82 -34.10
C ASP A 52 32.91 38.27 -33.67
N PRO A 53 33.77 37.47 -32.99
CA PRO A 53 33.70 36.74 -31.71
C PRO A 53 34.92 37.06 -30.78
N GLN A 54 35.06 36.32 -29.66
CA GLN A 54 36.24 36.20 -28.75
C GLN A 54 36.48 37.27 -27.66
N GLY A 55 36.69 36.81 -26.43
CA GLY A 55 37.11 37.64 -25.29
C GLY A 55 37.45 36.83 -24.03
N CYS A 56 38.68 36.34 -23.98
CA CYS A 56 39.31 35.72 -22.80
C CYS A 56 39.77 36.79 -21.81
N ARG A 57 39.60 36.60 -20.48
CA ARG A 57 40.42 37.27 -19.44
C ARG A 57 40.64 36.41 -18.20
N THR A 58 41.93 36.19 -17.93
CA THR A 58 42.57 35.68 -16.72
C THR A 58 42.76 36.77 -15.65
N ALA A 59 42.75 36.43 -14.36
CA ALA A 59 43.36 37.20 -13.26
C ALA A 59 43.89 36.19 -12.21
N ARG A 60 45.22 35.95 -12.16
CA ARG A 60 46.27 36.57 -11.30
C ARG A 60 46.14 36.29 -9.79
N ALA A 61 47.27 35.84 -9.25
CA ALA A 61 47.50 35.37 -7.88
C ALA A 61 48.49 36.28 -7.11
N ALA A 62 48.60 35.96 -5.80
CA ALA A 62 49.65 36.26 -4.80
C ALA A 62 49.35 37.42 -3.80
N PRO A 63 49.97 37.48 -2.59
CA PRO A 63 51.04 36.62 -2.04
C PRO A 63 50.94 36.12 -0.57
N VAL A 64 51.74 35.08 -0.33
CA VAL A 64 52.55 34.62 0.83
C VAL A 64 52.60 35.44 2.14
N HIS A 65 52.50 34.73 3.28
CA HIS A 65 53.25 35.02 4.52
C HIS A 65 53.88 33.73 5.11
N ARG A 66 55.17 33.82 5.49
CA ARG A 66 56.00 32.80 6.14
C ARG A 66 55.84 32.88 7.68
N HIS A 67 55.94 31.75 8.37
CA HIS A 67 56.73 31.65 9.61
C HIS A 67 57.26 30.21 9.84
N ARG A 68 58.52 30.15 10.31
CA ARG A 68 59.35 28.96 10.59
C ARG A 68 58.96 28.24 11.89
N ALA A 69 59.20 26.92 11.96
CA ALA A 69 59.86 26.27 13.10
C ALA A 69 60.52 24.93 12.68
N ARG A 70 61.71 24.67 13.25
CA ARG A 70 62.62 23.51 13.14
C ARG A 70 62.10 22.36 14.05
N GLY A 71 62.44 21.07 13.97
CA GLY A 71 63.34 20.25 13.14
C GLY A 71 63.42 18.81 13.71
N VAL A 72 64.19 17.92 13.04
CA VAL A 72 64.90 16.70 13.56
C VAL A 72 63.98 15.52 13.99
N ALA A 73 64.13 14.24 13.62
CA ALA A 73 65.19 13.39 13.06
C ALA A 73 64.62 12.14 12.31
N ALA A 74 65.44 11.63 11.39
CA ALA A 74 65.79 10.23 11.10
C ALA A 74 64.72 9.11 10.94
N ALA A 75 64.75 8.51 9.74
CA ALA A 75 64.27 7.15 9.43
C ALA A 75 65.29 6.06 9.90
N PRO A 76 64.95 4.75 9.83
CA PRO A 76 65.18 4.03 8.56
C PRO A 76 64.20 2.87 8.20
N ARG A 77 64.04 2.75 6.87
CA ARG A 77 64.01 1.54 5.99
C ARG A 77 63.02 0.39 6.24
N GLY A 78 62.20 0.12 5.21
CA GLY A 78 61.55 -1.17 4.97
C GLY A 78 60.71 -1.23 3.69
N LEU A 79 61.36 -1.61 2.58
CA LEU A 79 60.86 -2.33 1.38
C LEU A 79 59.75 -1.74 0.48
N ALA A 80 60.09 -1.75 -0.81
CA ALA A 80 59.30 -1.32 -1.96
C ALA A 80 58.40 -2.45 -2.50
N ALA A 81 57.19 -2.08 -2.99
CA ALA A 81 56.52 -2.77 -4.09
C ALA A 81 55.42 -1.89 -4.71
N THR A 82 55.76 -1.28 -5.85
CA THR A 82 54.94 -1.03 -7.05
C THR A 82 53.46 -0.67 -6.91
N ARG A 83 53.18 0.62 -7.13
CA ARG A 83 51.88 1.19 -7.52
C ARG A 83 51.50 0.79 -8.95
N LYS A 84 50.39 0.07 -9.14
CA LYS A 84 49.57 0.14 -10.36
C LYS A 84 48.19 -0.47 -10.12
N ALA A 85 47.20 0.37 -9.77
CA ALA A 85 45.77 0.23 -10.09
C ALA A 85 44.92 1.17 -9.20
N GLU A 86 44.98 2.48 -9.46
CA GLU A 86 43.92 3.39 -9.05
C GLU A 86 43.01 3.65 -10.25
N ARG A 87 41.79 3.12 -10.16
CA ARG A 87 40.54 3.70 -10.68
C ARG A 87 39.41 2.76 -10.26
N VAL A 88 39.06 2.83 -8.98
CA VAL A 88 37.77 2.33 -8.49
C VAL A 88 36.73 3.36 -8.89
N CYS A 89 35.71 2.92 -9.62
CA CYS A 89 34.57 3.74 -9.99
C CYS A 89 33.84 4.21 -8.73
N GLU A 90 33.74 5.53 -8.59
CA GLU A 90 32.95 6.22 -7.58
C GLU A 90 31.47 5.82 -7.69
N LEU A 91 30.94 5.28 -6.59
CA LEU A 91 29.51 5.14 -6.37
C LEU A 91 28.89 6.54 -6.21
N HIS A 92 27.79 6.77 -6.91
CA HIS A 92 27.05 8.03 -6.94
C HIS A 92 26.64 8.50 -5.51
N PRO A 93 26.59 9.81 -5.20
CA PRO A 93 26.59 10.35 -3.82
C PRO A 93 25.33 10.09 -2.95
N ARG A 94 24.40 9.22 -3.35
CA ARG A 94 23.13 9.01 -2.63
C ARG A 94 23.25 8.10 -1.38
N TRP A 95 24.46 7.73 -0.97
CA TRP A 95 24.70 6.68 0.02
C TRP A 95 25.70 7.04 1.14
N GLN A 96 25.97 8.33 1.40
CA GLN A 96 26.99 8.71 2.41
C GLN A 96 26.50 9.40 3.69
N ASP A 97 25.23 9.78 3.81
CA ASP A 97 24.79 10.49 5.03
C ASP A 97 24.20 9.53 6.08
N ALA A 98 25.10 8.85 6.78
CA ALA A 98 24.80 8.16 8.03
C ALA A 98 25.92 8.38 9.06
N ARG A 99 26.33 9.64 9.27
CA ARG A 99 27.19 10.05 10.39
C ARG A 99 26.91 11.49 10.81
N ALA A 100 25.94 11.67 11.70
CA ALA A 100 25.96 12.65 12.79
C ALA A 100 24.59 12.63 13.47
N LEU A 101 24.54 12.25 14.74
CA LEU A 101 23.83 12.99 15.79
C LEU A 101 24.07 12.25 17.13
N SER A 102 24.85 12.93 17.95
CA SER A 102 25.25 12.56 19.30
C SER A 102 24.12 12.77 20.32
N LEU A 103 24.14 11.88 21.30
CA LEU A 103 23.40 11.83 22.57
C LEU A 103 23.10 13.19 23.20
N GLY A 104 21.83 13.41 23.55
CA GLY A 104 21.36 14.47 24.43
C GLY A 104 20.38 13.91 25.47
N THR A 105 20.79 13.97 26.73
CA THR A 105 20.13 13.46 27.96
C THR A 105 18.82 14.19 28.27
N PRO A 106 17.79 13.54 28.87
CA PRO A 106 16.50 14.19 29.12
C PRO A 106 16.49 15.01 30.41
N ALA A 107 15.98 16.23 30.34
CA ALA A 107 15.73 17.08 31.50
C ALA A 107 14.38 16.72 32.15
N ARG A 108 14.45 16.30 33.42
CA ARG A 108 13.31 16.16 34.34
C ARG A 108 12.66 17.53 34.60
N ARG A 109 11.34 17.61 34.57
CA ARG A 109 10.59 18.55 35.42
C ARG A 109 9.42 17.84 36.09
N ALA A 110 9.51 17.84 37.41
CA ALA A 110 8.49 17.43 38.36
C ALA A 110 7.42 18.54 38.51
N HIS A 111 6.18 18.16 38.81
CA HIS A 111 5.27 18.83 39.75
C HIS A 111 3.99 17.98 39.83
N ARG A 112 3.84 17.17 40.89
CA ARG A 112 3.05 17.43 42.12
C ARG A 112 1.54 17.29 41.92
N ASP A 113 1.04 16.10 42.29
CA ASP A 113 -0.30 15.94 42.88
C ASP A 113 -0.45 16.81 44.15
N PRO A 114 -1.68 17.16 44.50
CA PRO A 114 -2.17 16.68 45.79
C PRO A 114 -3.60 16.15 45.76
N LEU A 115 -3.78 15.05 46.48
CA LEU A 115 -5.06 14.51 46.93
C LEU A 115 -5.67 15.37 48.05
N SER A 116 -7.01 15.31 48.09
CA SER A 116 -7.89 15.24 49.28
C SER A 116 -8.41 16.51 49.96
N ARG A 117 -9.71 16.42 50.29
CA ARG A 117 -10.59 17.14 51.25
C ARG A 117 -11.70 17.93 50.55
N ALA A 118 -12.96 17.94 50.97
CA ALA A 118 -13.69 17.22 52.02
C ALA A 118 -15.20 17.31 51.68
N ALA A 119 -15.99 16.45 52.31
CA ALA A 119 -17.44 16.39 52.23
C ALA A 119 -18.14 17.64 52.80
N SER A 120 -19.31 17.98 52.26
CA SER A 120 -20.43 18.50 53.05
C SER A 120 -21.76 18.23 52.37
N ALA A 121 -22.76 18.00 53.22
CA ALA A 121 -24.08 17.45 52.93
C ALA A 121 -25.07 18.51 52.42
N GLY A 122 -26.08 18.05 51.67
CA GLY A 122 -27.29 18.81 51.35
C GLY A 122 -28.37 17.88 50.79
N ARG A 123 -29.40 17.61 51.60
CA ARG A 123 -30.58 16.80 51.27
C ARG A 123 -31.75 17.74 50.83
N PRO A 124 -32.92 17.22 50.39
CA PRO A 124 -33.42 17.36 49.02
C PRO A 124 -34.57 18.38 48.88
N ALA A 125 -34.87 18.79 47.65
CA ALA A 125 -36.11 19.49 47.32
C ALA A 125 -36.89 18.69 46.26
N ALA A 126 -38.13 18.37 46.62
CA ALA A 126 -39.13 17.69 45.82
C ALA A 126 -39.58 18.52 44.61
N GLY A 127 -39.94 17.83 43.52
CA GLY A 127 -40.56 18.47 42.36
C GLY A 127 -40.72 17.48 41.20
N GLY A 128 -41.75 16.65 41.24
CA GLY A 128 -42.22 15.94 40.05
C GLY A 128 -42.82 16.94 39.05
N PRO A 129 -42.81 16.60 37.74
CA PRO A 129 -44.12 16.36 37.15
C PRO A 129 -44.18 15.20 36.14
N ARG A 130 -45.29 14.45 36.28
CA ARG A 130 -46.15 13.91 35.23
C ARG A 130 -45.53 12.99 34.18
N ALA A 131 -45.75 11.69 34.42
CA ALA A 131 -45.78 10.66 33.38
C ALA A 131 -46.82 11.01 32.29
N ARG A 132 -46.33 11.29 31.08
CA ARG A 132 -47.04 11.08 29.81
C ARG A 132 -46.04 10.51 28.81
N GLY A 133 -46.36 9.36 28.21
CA GLY A 133 -45.63 8.83 27.05
C GLY A 133 -44.91 7.49 27.24
N ALA A 134 -45.53 6.49 27.85
CA ALA A 134 -44.97 5.13 27.91
C ALA A 134 -45.31 4.23 26.69
N GLY A 135 -45.89 4.80 25.62
CA GLY A 135 -46.33 4.05 24.42
C GLY A 135 -45.36 4.10 23.24
N GLU A 136 -44.63 5.20 23.04
CA GLU A 136 -43.76 5.39 21.86
C GLU A 136 -42.32 4.88 22.08
N GLY A 137 -41.87 4.82 23.33
CA GLY A 137 -40.51 4.41 23.69
C GLY A 137 -40.21 2.93 23.38
N ARG A 138 -41.18 2.02 23.47
CA ARG A 138 -40.98 0.59 23.17
C ARG A 138 -40.93 0.27 21.68
N ALA A 139 -41.76 0.92 20.86
CA ALA A 139 -41.75 0.74 19.40
C ALA A 139 -40.50 1.38 18.75
N GLN A 140 -40.06 2.55 19.24
CA GLN A 140 -38.81 3.18 18.82
C GLN A 140 -37.57 2.46 19.36
N ALA A 141 -37.61 1.91 20.59
CA ALA A 141 -36.52 1.07 21.11
C ALA A 141 -36.37 -0.24 20.32
N GLY A 142 -37.48 -0.89 19.94
CA GLY A 142 -37.47 -2.10 19.11
C GLY A 142 -36.93 -1.86 17.69
N THR A 143 -37.34 -0.78 17.03
CA THR A 143 -36.80 -0.40 15.71
C THR A 143 -35.37 0.13 15.77
N ARG A 144 -34.95 0.78 16.87
CA ARG A 144 -33.57 1.23 17.07
C ARG A 144 -32.63 0.07 17.41
N ALA A 145 -33.08 -0.90 18.20
CA ALA A 145 -32.35 -2.12 18.48
C ALA A 145 -32.16 -2.96 17.20
N GLY A 146 -33.23 -3.15 16.41
CA GLY A 146 -33.14 -3.85 15.13
C GLY A 146 -32.16 -3.19 14.14
N ARG A 147 -32.13 -1.85 14.05
CA ARG A 147 -31.16 -1.13 13.20
C ARG A 147 -29.71 -1.22 13.69
N LEU A 148 -29.48 -1.49 14.97
CA LEU A 148 -28.15 -1.66 15.56
C LEU A 148 -27.62 -3.09 15.43
N SER A 149 -28.50 -4.04 15.11
CA SER A 149 -28.14 -5.43 14.85
C SER A 149 -27.69 -5.64 13.40
N GLU A 150 -28.16 -4.85 12.43
CA GLU A 150 -27.84 -5.04 11.02
C GLU A 150 -26.51 -4.39 10.60
N LEU A 151 -25.62 -5.16 9.96
CA LEU A 151 -24.37 -4.68 9.37
C LEU A 151 -24.25 -5.13 7.91
N LEU A 152 -24.15 -4.18 6.97
CA LEU A 152 -23.84 -4.51 5.59
C LEU A 152 -22.34 -4.80 5.43
N VAL A 153 -21.96 -5.95 4.88
CA VAL A 153 -20.55 -6.29 4.59
C VAL A 153 -20.38 -6.68 3.13
N VAL A 154 -19.33 -6.15 2.50
CA VAL A 154 -19.03 -6.41 1.08
C VAL A 154 -17.56 -6.77 0.88
N ALA A 155 -17.32 -8.00 0.47
CA ALA A 155 -16.03 -8.54 0.03
C ALA A 155 -16.23 -9.33 -1.27
N LEU A 156 -15.53 -8.94 -2.34
CA LEU A 156 -15.72 -9.51 -3.68
C LEU A 156 -14.52 -10.33 -4.19
N GLU A 157 -13.49 -10.48 -3.37
CA GLU A 157 -12.27 -11.23 -3.68
C GLU A 157 -11.94 -12.21 -2.56
N ALA A 158 -11.20 -13.29 -2.86
CA ALA A 158 -10.83 -14.31 -1.87
C ALA A 158 -9.98 -13.75 -0.72
N SER A 159 -9.10 -12.78 -1.00
CA SER A 159 -8.34 -12.04 0.02
C SER A 159 -9.26 -11.22 0.92
N ALA A 160 -10.21 -10.48 0.33
CA ALA A 160 -11.18 -9.69 1.06
C ALA A 160 -12.11 -10.57 1.91
N ASP A 161 -12.51 -11.75 1.43
CA ASP A 161 -13.30 -12.75 2.19
C ASP A 161 -12.52 -13.27 3.40
N LEU A 162 -11.23 -13.57 3.23
CA LEU A 162 -10.36 -13.97 4.34
C LEU A 162 -10.28 -12.89 5.43
N HIS A 163 -10.07 -11.63 5.02
CA HIS A 163 -9.99 -10.51 5.96
C HIS A 163 -11.36 -10.18 6.59
N GLY A 164 -12.44 -10.26 5.82
CA GLY A 164 -13.80 -10.06 6.28
C GLY A 164 -14.21 -11.10 7.31
N ALA A 165 -13.93 -12.38 7.08
CA ALA A 165 -14.20 -13.45 8.03
C ALA A 165 -13.47 -13.20 9.38
N ALA A 166 -12.20 -12.78 9.33
CA ALA A 166 -11.45 -12.46 10.54
C ALA A 166 -12.11 -11.31 11.33
N VAL A 167 -12.58 -10.25 10.67
CA VAL A 167 -13.29 -9.13 11.32
C VAL A 167 -14.65 -9.57 11.87
N LEU A 168 -15.42 -10.38 11.12
CA LEU A 168 -16.72 -10.89 11.56
C LEU A 168 -16.62 -11.75 12.82
N ARG A 169 -15.58 -12.58 12.91
CA ARG A 169 -15.30 -13.38 14.10
C ARG A 169 -15.06 -12.51 15.33
N GLU A 170 -14.28 -11.44 15.19
CA GLU A 170 -14.03 -10.47 16.27
C GLU A 170 -15.30 -9.68 16.64
N LEU A 171 -16.09 -9.26 15.64
CA LEU A 171 -17.37 -8.58 15.86
C LEU A 171 -18.36 -9.47 16.62
N ARG A 172 -18.44 -10.76 16.29
CA ARG A 172 -19.29 -11.72 16.98
C ARG A 172 -18.90 -11.88 18.44
N ALA A 173 -17.60 -11.88 18.75
CA ALA A 173 -17.10 -11.93 20.12
C ALA A 173 -17.38 -10.65 20.90
N LEU A 174 -17.26 -9.49 20.25
CA LEU A 174 -17.48 -8.18 20.87
C LEU A 174 -18.96 -7.81 21.05
N ARG A 175 -19.82 -8.19 20.11
CA ARG A 175 -21.24 -7.85 20.09
C ARG A 175 -22.09 -9.02 19.56
N PRO A 176 -22.45 -9.97 20.44
CA PRO A 176 -23.39 -11.03 20.12
C PRO A 176 -24.74 -10.44 19.67
N GLY A 177 -25.32 -10.97 18.59
CA GLY A 177 -26.59 -10.47 18.02
C GLY A 177 -26.45 -9.45 16.89
N LEU A 178 -25.23 -9.20 16.41
CA LEU A 178 -25.02 -8.54 15.13
C LEU A 178 -25.32 -9.53 13.98
N HIS A 179 -26.10 -9.09 13.00
CA HIS A 179 -26.50 -9.80 11.79
C HIS A 179 -25.78 -9.18 10.58
N PRO A 180 -24.62 -9.73 10.18
CA PRO A 180 -23.91 -9.26 9.01
C PRO A 180 -24.51 -9.87 7.73
N PHE A 181 -24.82 -9.03 6.75
CA PHE A 181 -25.38 -9.45 5.46
C PHE A 181 -24.72 -8.72 4.28
N GLY A 182 -24.80 -9.25 3.07
CA GLY A 182 -24.34 -8.54 1.86
C GLY A 182 -23.69 -9.44 0.81
N ALA A 183 -22.52 -9.05 0.30
CA ALA A 183 -21.76 -9.88 -0.64
C ALA A 183 -20.46 -10.40 -0.02
N GLY A 184 -20.22 -11.70 -0.09
CA GLY A 184 -19.08 -12.34 0.57
C GLY A 184 -18.85 -13.77 0.11
N GLY A 185 -17.66 -14.29 0.42
CA GLY A 185 -17.22 -15.62 0.04
C GLY A 185 -17.52 -16.69 1.11
N PRO A 186 -16.97 -17.90 0.93
CA PRO A 186 -17.22 -19.03 1.82
C PRO A 186 -16.72 -18.81 3.26
N ARG A 187 -15.62 -18.07 3.45
CA ARG A 187 -15.04 -17.87 4.79
C ARG A 187 -15.92 -16.96 5.63
N MET A 188 -16.47 -15.90 5.06
CA MET A 188 -17.42 -15.05 5.76
C MET A 188 -18.70 -15.81 6.11
N ARG A 189 -19.24 -16.62 5.19
CA ARG A 189 -20.45 -17.44 5.44
C ARG A 189 -20.28 -18.38 6.63
N ALA A 190 -19.09 -18.96 6.80
CA ALA A 190 -18.76 -19.80 7.95
C ALA A 190 -18.82 -19.06 9.30
N GLU A 191 -18.71 -17.72 9.30
CA GLU A 191 -18.80 -16.88 10.50
C GLU A 191 -20.23 -16.34 10.75
N GLY A 192 -21.25 -16.89 10.08
CA GLY A 192 -22.65 -16.49 10.25
C GLY A 192 -23.09 -15.31 9.38
N PHE A 193 -22.37 -15.06 8.28
CA PHE A 193 -22.71 -14.03 7.29
C PHE A 193 -23.82 -14.48 6.33
N GLU A 194 -24.84 -13.63 6.17
CA GLU A 194 -25.90 -13.83 5.17
C GLU A 194 -25.46 -13.29 3.81
N ALA A 195 -25.11 -14.20 2.89
CA ALA A 195 -24.70 -13.83 1.53
C ALA A 195 -25.91 -13.63 0.61
N LEU A 196 -26.22 -12.36 0.30
CA LEU A 196 -27.15 -11.95 -0.76
C LEU A 196 -26.55 -12.12 -2.16
N ALA A 197 -25.22 -12.02 -2.26
CA ALA A 197 -24.46 -12.34 -3.45
C ALA A 197 -23.17 -13.07 -3.08
N ARG A 198 -22.79 -14.03 -3.90
CA ARG A 198 -21.54 -14.79 -3.71
C ARG A 198 -20.40 -14.01 -4.33
N ALA A 199 -19.32 -13.82 -3.59
CA ALA A 199 -18.10 -13.18 -4.13
C ALA A 199 -17.61 -13.92 -5.38
N GLU A 200 -17.74 -15.25 -5.37
CA GLU A 200 -17.36 -16.14 -6.47
C GLU A 200 -18.09 -15.84 -7.79
N ASP A 201 -19.32 -15.30 -7.72
CA ASP A 201 -20.13 -15.02 -8.90
C ASP A 201 -19.79 -13.66 -9.54
N VAL A 202 -19.06 -12.82 -8.81
CA VAL A 202 -18.75 -11.41 -9.15
C VAL A 202 -17.24 -11.20 -9.35
N SER A 203 -16.39 -12.06 -8.76
CA SER A 203 -14.93 -11.99 -8.88
C SER A 203 -14.51 -12.31 -10.31
N VAL A 204 -14.08 -11.30 -11.04
CA VAL A 204 -13.63 -11.44 -12.43
C VAL A 204 -12.19 -10.99 -12.54
N MET A 205 -11.29 -11.91 -12.89
CA MET A 205 -9.85 -11.64 -12.99
C MET A 205 -9.45 -11.21 -14.41
N GLY A 206 -9.88 -10.02 -14.85
CA GLY A 206 -9.32 -9.43 -16.07
C GLY A 206 -10.19 -8.42 -16.78
N LEU A 207 -9.57 -7.45 -17.46
CA LEU A 207 -10.27 -6.39 -18.21
C LEU A 207 -11.20 -6.94 -19.32
N ALA A 208 -10.85 -8.08 -19.93
CA ALA A 208 -11.64 -8.70 -21.01
C ALA A 208 -12.83 -9.52 -20.46
N GLU A 209 -12.65 -10.20 -19.34
CA GLU A 209 -13.69 -11.00 -18.68
C GLU A 209 -14.71 -10.11 -17.95
N VAL A 210 -14.34 -8.88 -17.60
CA VAL A 210 -15.23 -7.91 -16.93
C VAL A 210 -16.40 -7.47 -17.81
N LEU A 211 -16.24 -7.43 -19.14
CA LEU A 211 -17.31 -6.97 -20.05
C LEU A 211 -18.54 -7.89 -20.01
N PRO A 212 -18.41 -9.23 -20.17
CA PRO A 212 -19.52 -10.16 -19.97
C PRO A 212 -20.12 -10.12 -18.56
N ALA A 213 -19.28 -9.88 -17.53
CA ALA A 213 -19.72 -9.89 -16.14
C ALA A 213 -20.36 -8.56 -15.68
N LEU A 214 -20.29 -7.50 -16.49
CA LEU A 214 -20.78 -6.17 -16.12
C LEU A 214 -22.28 -6.13 -15.75
N PRO A 215 -23.21 -6.79 -16.47
CA PRO A 215 -24.62 -6.81 -16.07
C PRO A 215 -24.80 -7.37 -14.67
N ARG A 216 -24.14 -8.50 -14.37
CA ARG A 216 -24.18 -9.15 -13.06
C ARG A 216 -23.60 -8.25 -11.96
N ILE A 217 -22.49 -7.58 -12.22
CA ILE A 217 -21.90 -6.61 -11.27
C ILE A 217 -22.91 -5.49 -10.94
N LEU A 218 -23.63 -4.99 -11.94
CA LEU A 218 -24.65 -3.96 -11.74
C LEU A 218 -25.88 -4.50 -10.99
N GLU A 219 -26.33 -5.71 -11.30
CA GLU A 219 -27.42 -6.39 -10.59
C GLU A 219 -27.07 -6.59 -9.11
N THR A 220 -25.86 -7.06 -8.80
CA THR A 220 -25.39 -7.18 -7.42
C THR A 220 -25.35 -5.82 -6.71
N MET A 221 -24.88 -4.77 -7.39
CA MET A 221 -24.87 -3.41 -6.83
C MET A 221 -26.28 -2.90 -6.49
N ASP A 222 -27.25 -3.16 -7.37
CA ASP A 222 -28.65 -2.78 -7.16
C ASP A 222 -29.27 -3.60 -6.02
N ALA A 223 -29.06 -4.93 -6.00
CA ALA A 223 -29.55 -5.81 -4.94
C ALA A 223 -29.01 -5.44 -3.54
N LEU A 224 -27.70 -5.16 -3.43
CA LEU A 224 -27.10 -4.72 -2.16
C LEU A 224 -27.64 -3.36 -1.70
N TYR A 225 -27.88 -2.45 -2.64
CA TYR A 225 -28.45 -1.14 -2.33
C TYR A 225 -29.90 -1.26 -1.85
N ASP A 226 -30.71 -2.08 -2.52
CA ASP A 226 -32.11 -2.29 -2.16
C ASP A 226 -32.24 -2.99 -0.80
N ALA A 227 -31.42 -4.02 -0.54
CA ALA A 227 -31.34 -4.65 0.77
C ALA A 227 -30.92 -3.66 1.88
N ALA A 228 -29.94 -2.79 1.61
CA ALA A 228 -29.55 -1.75 2.56
C ALA A 228 -30.68 -0.73 2.82
N ARG A 229 -31.53 -0.42 1.82
CA ARG A 229 -32.69 0.45 2.00
C ARG A 229 -33.79 -0.19 2.84
N GLU A 230 -34.01 -1.48 2.66
CA GLU A 230 -35.01 -2.26 3.39
C GLU A 230 -34.59 -2.48 4.84
N ARG A 231 -33.39 -3.04 5.05
CA ARG A 231 -32.88 -3.39 6.39
C ARG A 231 -32.35 -2.20 7.19
N ARG A 232 -32.02 -1.08 6.51
CA ARG A 232 -31.53 0.18 7.10
C ARG A 232 -30.38 -0.02 8.11
N PRO A 233 -29.27 -0.67 7.73
CA PRO A 233 -28.13 -0.85 8.61
C PRO A 233 -27.53 0.52 8.98
N ARG A 234 -27.06 0.71 10.22
CA ARG A 234 -26.41 1.99 10.60
C ARG A 234 -25.01 2.15 10.02
N ALA A 235 -24.35 1.04 9.67
CA ALA A 235 -23.02 1.04 9.10
C ALA A 235 -22.87 -0.03 8.01
N ALA A 236 -21.86 0.17 7.16
CA ALA A 236 -21.40 -0.82 6.20
C ALA A 236 -19.88 -1.00 6.31
N LEU A 237 -19.41 -2.24 6.28
CA LEU A 237 -18.00 -2.60 6.19
C LEU A 237 -17.69 -3.01 4.74
N LEU A 238 -17.00 -2.14 4.01
CA LEU A 238 -16.58 -2.40 2.63
C LEU A 238 -15.10 -2.78 2.62
N ILE A 239 -14.77 -3.93 2.04
CA ILE A 239 -13.44 -4.52 2.12
C ILE A 239 -12.81 -4.56 0.72
N ASP A 240 -11.70 -3.87 0.53
CA ASP A 240 -10.95 -3.81 -0.74
C ASP A 240 -11.85 -3.40 -1.94
N SER A 241 -11.60 -3.90 -3.15
CA SER A 241 -12.45 -3.79 -4.35
C SER A 241 -12.93 -2.35 -4.67
N PRO A 242 -12.01 -1.37 -4.80
CA PRO A 242 -12.33 0.06 -4.88
C PRO A 242 -13.23 0.48 -6.03
N ASP A 243 -13.20 -0.22 -7.16
CA ASP A 243 -14.02 0.12 -8.31
C ASP A 243 -15.51 -0.19 -8.08
N PHE A 244 -15.81 -1.21 -7.27
CA PHE A 244 -17.17 -1.54 -6.82
C PHE A 244 -17.54 -0.75 -5.55
N ASN A 245 -16.74 -0.89 -4.50
CA ASN A 245 -17.08 -0.42 -3.16
C ASN A 245 -17.17 1.11 -3.06
N LEU A 246 -16.37 1.89 -3.80
CA LEU A 246 -16.54 3.36 -3.81
C LEU A 246 -17.82 3.80 -4.53
N ARG A 247 -18.29 3.03 -5.51
CA ARG A 247 -19.59 3.29 -6.16
C ARG A 247 -20.75 2.96 -5.23
N LEU A 248 -20.66 1.86 -4.49
CA LEU A 248 -21.63 1.48 -3.48
C LEU A 248 -21.68 2.51 -2.34
N ALA A 249 -20.51 2.90 -1.79
CA ALA A 249 -20.41 3.91 -0.74
C ALA A 249 -21.12 5.23 -1.11
N ARG A 250 -21.00 5.65 -2.38
CA ARG A 250 -21.70 6.83 -2.90
C ARG A 250 -23.23 6.68 -2.87
N ARG A 251 -23.76 5.47 -3.12
CA ARG A 251 -25.20 5.17 -3.07
C ARG A 251 -25.72 4.98 -1.65
N LEU A 252 -24.89 4.49 -0.74
CA LEU A 252 -25.23 4.26 0.67
C LEU A 252 -25.33 5.56 1.48
N ARG A 253 -24.53 6.58 1.15
CA ARG A 253 -24.50 7.84 1.91
C ARG A 253 -25.87 8.55 1.99
N PRO A 254 -26.63 8.75 0.90
CA PRO A 254 -27.93 9.44 0.96
C PRO A 254 -28.99 8.73 1.82
N ILE A 255 -28.85 7.42 2.05
CA ILE A 255 -29.78 6.64 2.87
C ILE A 255 -29.30 6.52 4.34
N GLY A 256 -28.25 7.26 4.72
CA GLY A 256 -27.78 7.37 6.11
C GLY A 256 -26.84 6.25 6.58
N VAL A 257 -26.39 5.36 5.69
CA VAL A 257 -25.49 4.26 6.04
C VAL A 257 -24.04 4.78 6.10
N ARG A 258 -23.38 4.61 7.25
CA ARG A 258 -21.99 5.04 7.45
C ARG A 258 -21.01 3.98 7.01
N VAL A 259 -20.10 4.34 6.11
CA VAL A 259 -19.14 3.40 5.53
C VAL A 259 -17.84 3.38 6.32
N ALA A 260 -17.52 2.22 6.89
CA ALA A 260 -16.16 1.81 7.26
C ALA A 260 -15.53 1.13 6.05
N TYR A 261 -14.37 1.59 5.61
CA TYR A 261 -13.67 1.04 4.45
C TYR A 261 -12.37 0.38 4.90
N PHE A 262 -12.33 -0.95 4.85
CA PHE A 262 -11.18 -1.73 5.28
C PHE A 262 -10.31 -2.15 4.10
N ILE A 263 -8.98 -2.02 4.26
CA ILE A 263 -8.00 -2.26 3.21
C ILE A 263 -8.28 -1.32 2.03
N GLY A 264 -7.98 -0.04 2.27
CA GLY A 264 -8.24 1.01 1.30
C GLY A 264 -7.42 0.86 0.02
N PRO A 265 -7.90 1.41 -1.12
CA PRO A 265 -7.10 1.45 -2.33
C PRO A 265 -5.83 2.26 -2.13
N SER A 266 -4.71 1.81 -2.72
CA SER A 266 -3.43 2.54 -2.76
C SER A 266 -3.48 3.79 -3.67
N VAL A 267 -4.44 4.69 -3.41
CA VAL A 267 -4.67 5.93 -4.18
C VAL A 267 -3.52 6.92 -4.05
N TRP A 268 -2.74 6.82 -2.98
CA TRP A 268 -1.50 7.54 -2.75
C TRP A 268 -0.47 7.27 -3.85
N ALA A 269 -0.47 6.06 -4.42
CA ALA A 269 0.48 5.70 -5.46
C ALA A 269 0.15 6.35 -6.81
N TRP A 270 -1.12 6.45 -7.24
CA TRP A 270 -1.42 6.78 -8.65
C TRP A 270 -2.83 7.36 -8.95
N ARG A 271 -3.74 7.47 -7.97
CA ARG A 271 -5.13 7.96 -8.16
C ARG A 271 -5.57 8.94 -7.07
N THR A 272 -4.75 9.93 -6.76
CA THR A 272 -5.04 10.93 -5.72
C THR A 272 -6.38 11.65 -5.93
N TYR A 273 -6.88 11.76 -7.16
CA TYR A 273 -8.21 12.32 -7.44
C TYR A 273 -9.37 11.56 -6.76
N ARG A 274 -9.21 10.25 -6.48
CA ARG A 274 -10.20 9.42 -5.77
C ARG A 274 -10.29 9.75 -4.29
N VAL A 275 -9.26 10.40 -3.71
CA VAL A 275 -9.30 10.82 -2.30
C VAL A 275 -10.50 11.73 -2.04
N ARG A 276 -10.91 12.56 -3.00
CA ARG A 276 -12.14 13.36 -2.89
C ARG A 276 -13.42 12.53 -2.85
N GLN A 277 -13.45 11.40 -3.55
CA GLN A 277 -14.60 10.47 -3.48
C GLN A 277 -14.64 9.78 -2.12
N ILE A 278 -13.48 9.33 -1.63
CA ILE A 278 -13.32 8.74 -0.30
C ILE A 278 -13.77 9.73 0.78
N ALA A 279 -13.23 10.96 0.79
CA ALA A 279 -13.59 12.02 1.73
C ALA A 279 -15.10 12.32 1.77
N ARG A 280 -15.79 12.16 0.64
CA ARG A 280 -17.22 12.42 0.54
C ARG A 280 -18.09 11.27 0.99
N HIS A 281 -17.64 10.02 0.84
CA HIS A 281 -18.51 8.84 0.92
C HIS A 281 -18.09 7.81 1.97
N VAL A 282 -16.90 7.95 2.56
CA VAL A 282 -16.37 7.05 3.58
C VAL A 282 -16.31 7.79 4.91
N ALA A 283 -16.91 7.20 5.95
CA ALA A 283 -16.92 7.76 7.30
C ALA A 283 -15.63 7.42 8.08
N ARG A 284 -15.03 6.26 7.80
CA ARG A 284 -13.76 5.83 8.38
C ARG A 284 -12.99 4.95 7.40
N MET A 285 -11.75 5.32 7.11
CA MET A 285 -10.79 4.43 6.47
C MET A 285 -10.09 3.59 7.54
N LEU A 286 -10.07 2.27 7.37
CA LEU A 286 -9.35 1.32 8.20
C LEU A 286 -8.15 0.84 7.37
N VAL A 287 -7.01 1.47 7.58
CA VAL A 287 -5.81 1.32 6.74
C VAL A 287 -4.81 0.35 7.36
N ILE A 288 -4.06 -0.34 6.50
CA ILE A 288 -3.18 -1.45 6.90
C ILE A 288 -1.69 -1.12 6.77
N LEU A 289 -1.36 0.09 6.29
CA LEU A 289 -0.01 0.62 6.29
C LEU A 289 0.04 1.90 7.15
N PRO A 290 1.07 2.09 7.99
CA PRO A 290 1.12 3.18 8.95
C PRO A 290 1.12 4.57 8.28
N PHE A 291 1.80 4.71 7.14
CA PHE A 291 1.83 5.98 6.42
C PHE A 291 0.49 6.35 5.75
N GLU A 292 -0.39 5.38 5.49
CA GLU A 292 -1.69 5.64 4.87
C GLU A 292 -2.57 6.50 5.78
N ALA A 293 -2.51 6.29 7.09
CA ALA A 293 -3.28 7.10 8.04
C ALA A 293 -2.86 8.58 7.97
N ARG A 294 -1.56 8.85 7.85
CA ARG A 294 -1.02 10.21 7.67
C ARG A 294 -1.43 10.79 6.31
N PHE A 295 -1.35 10.00 5.25
CA PHE A 295 -1.76 10.40 3.90
C PHE A 295 -3.25 10.79 3.84
N TYR A 296 -4.15 9.99 4.42
CA TYR A 296 -5.57 10.30 4.45
C TYR A 296 -5.88 11.49 5.37
N GLY A 297 -5.20 11.57 6.52
CA GLY A 297 -5.32 12.71 7.45
C GLY A 297 -4.98 14.05 6.80
N SER A 298 -3.91 14.13 5.99
CA SER A 298 -3.56 15.36 5.27
C SER A 298 -4.60 15.79 4.23
N HIS A 299 -5.48 14.86 3.81
CA HIS A 299 -6.60 15.12 2.91
C HIS A 299 -7.94 15.24 3.64
N ARG A 300 -7.92 15.38 4.98
CA ARG A 300 -9.12 15.47 5.84
C ARG A 300 -10.04 14.25 5.72
N VAL A 301 -9.48 13.09 5.40
CA VAL A 301 -10.20 11.81 5.41
C VAL A 301 -9.95 11.15 6.76
N PRO A 302 -10.99 10.85 7.55
CA PRO A 302 -10.79 10.15 8.81
C PRO A 302 -10.27 8.74 8.56
N ALA A 303 -9.05 8.46 9.02
CA ALA A 303 -8.37 7.19 8.82
C ALA A 303 -7.74 6.70 10.12
N THR A 304 -7.97 5.44 10.44
CA THR A 304 -7.36 4.73 11.56
C THR A 304 -6.43 3.66 10.99
N TYR A 305 -5.16 3.67 11.42
CA TYR A 305 -4.27 2.54 11.17
C TYR A 305 -4.67 1.39 12.09
N VAL A 306 -5.20 0.31 11.50
CA VAL A 306 -5.69 -0.85 12.26
C VAL A 306 -4.64 -1.95 12.37
N GLY A 307 -3.46 -1.78 11.77
CA GLY A 307 -2.45 -2.84 11.69
C GLY A 307 -2.49 -3.59 10.36
N ASN A 308 -1.48 -4.43 10.14
CA ASN A 308 -1.35 -5.17 8.91
C ASN A 308 -1.73 -6.65 9.09
N PRO A 309 -2.76 -7.16 8.38
CA PRO A 309 -3.14 -8.58 8.46
C PRO A 309 -2.01 -9.55 8.12
N LEU A 310 -1.06 -9.17 7.25
CA LEU A 310 0.12 -10.00 6.99
C LEU A 310 0.99 -10.09 8.24
N ALA A 311 1.22 -8.98 8.94
CA ALA A 311 2.01 -8.97 10.17
C ALA A 311 1.37 -9.81 11.28
N ASP A 312 0.03 -9.86 11.35
CA ASP A 312 -0.68 -10.70 12.30
C ASP A 312 -0.38 -12.19 12.12
N ALA A 313 -0.19 -12.66 10.89
CA ALA A 313 0.20 -14.04 10.62
C ALA A 313 1.61 -14.39 11.16
N PHE A 314 2.48 -13.39 11.30
CA PHE A 314 3.83 -13.54 11.87
C PHE A 314 3.88 -13.26 13.38
N ARG A 315 2.76 -12.92 14.05
CA ARG A 315 2.72 -12.69 15.50
C ARG A 315 2.94 -13.97 16.31
N ALA A 316 2.38 -15.08 15.84
CA ALA A 316 2.51 -16.37 16.51
C ALA A 316 3.93 -16.98 16.38
N ALA A 317 4.73 -16.46 15.45
CA ALA A 317 6.10 -16.89 15.26
C ALA A 317 7.04 -16.00 16.09
N PRO A 318 7.75 -16.54 17.10
CA PRO A 318 8.79 -15.78 17.79
C PRO A 318 9.78 -15.21 16.75
N SER A 319 10.32 -14.03 17.02
CA SER A 319 11.39 -13.48 16.18
C SER A 319 12.49 -14.53 16.07
N PRO A 320 12.84 -15.00 14.85
CA PRO A 320 13.87 -16.01 14.72
C PRO A 320 15.16 -15.46 15.34
N PRO A 321 15.90 -16.28 16.13
CA PRO A 321 17.17 -15.86 16.69
C PRO A 321 18.10 -15.43 15.56
N ALA A 322 19.03 -14.51 15.85
CA ALA A 322 20.04 -14.10 14.89
C ALA A 322 20.80 -15.34 14.40
N ARG A 323 20.51 -15.77 13.17
CA ARG A 323 21.05 -16.99 12.59
C ARG A 323 22.26 -16.65 11.72
N ALA A 324 23.32 -17.44 11.86
CA ALA A 324 24.41 -17.42 10.90
C ALA A 324 23.89 -17.79 9.50
N PRO A 325 24.40 -17.16 8.42
CA PRO A 325 23.99 -17.48 7.07
C PRO A 325 24.11 -18.99 6.77
N SER A 326 23.05 -19.56 6.21
CA SER A 326 22.88 -21.00 5.96
C SER A 326 23.06 -21.42 4.49
N GLY A 327 23.44 -20.46 3.64
CA GLY A 327 23.61 -20.61 2.21
C GLY A 327 22.29 -20.74 1.46
N VAL A 328 21.23 -19.99 1.80
CA VAL A 328 19.94 -20.03 1.10
C VAL A 328 19.60 -18.64 0.53
N LEU A 329 19.35 -18.57 -0.78
CA LEU A 329 18.86 -17.38 -1.48
C LEU A 329 17.45 -17.63 -2.01
N ALA A 330 16.49 -16.82 -1.54
CA ALA A 330 15.12 -16.86 -2.00
C ALA A 330 14.92 -15.99 -3.25
N LEU A 331 14.21 -16.51 -4.24
CA LEU A 331 13.92 -15.83 -5.50
C LEU A 331 12.39 -15.71 -5.65
N LEU A 332 11.87 -14.49 -5.56
CA LEU A 332 10.43 -14.22 -5.60
C LEU A 332 10.08 -13.42 -6.86
N PRO A 333 9.86 -14.07 -8.03
CA PRO A 333 9.69 -13.40 -9.32
C PRO A 333 8.34 -12.69 -9.50
N GLY A 334 7.42 -12.82 -8.54
CA GLY A 334 6.11 -12.18 -8.53
C GLY A 334 4.96 -13.19 -8.72
N SER A 335 3.73 -12.69 -8.65
CA SER A 335 2.50 -13.50 -8.74
C SER A 335 1.73 -13.30 -10.06
N ARG A 336 2.28 -12.53 -10.99
CA ARG A 336 1.65 -12.21 -12.29
C ARG A 336 2.53 -12.66 -13.45
N ALA A 337 1.97 -13.46 -14.35
CA ALA A 337 2.70 -14.02 -15.50
C ALA A 337 3.43 -12.96 -16.36
N GLN A 338 2.80 -11.81 -16.62
CA GLN A 338 3.41 -10.73 -17.42
C GLN A 338 4.62 -10.07 -16.75
N GLU A 339 4.62 -10.05 -15.42
CA GLU A 339 5.71 -9.50 -14.61
C GLU A 339 6.86 -10.52 -14.57
N ILE A 340 6.55 -11.78 -14.28
CA ILE A 340 7.51 -12.89 -14.27
C ILE A 340 8.27 -12.97 -15.59
N ARG A 341 7.60 -12.90 -16.75
CA ARG A 341 8.27 -12.92 -18.07
C ARG A 341 9.35 -11.85 -18.26
N ARG A 342 9.29 -10.74 -17.51
CA ARG A 342 10.26 -9.63 -17.60
C ARG A 342 11.26 -9.62 -16.45
N ILE A 343 10.86 -10.08 -15.27
CA ILE A 343 11.67 -10.07 -14.05
C ILE A 343 12.50 -11.36 -13.93
N TRP A 344 11.93 -12.49 -14.33
CA TRP A 344 12.58 -13.80 -14.18
C TRP A 344 13.90 -13.92 -14.94
N PRO A 345 14.04 -13.50 -16.22
CA PRO A 345 15.32 -13.64 -16.93
C PRO A 345 16.51 -12.94 -16.23
N PRO A 346 16.44 -11.63 -15.87
CA PRO A 346 17.54 -10.99 -15.15
C PRO A 346 17.73 -11.54 -13.72
N MET A 347 16.66 -11.98 -13.05
CA MET A 347 16.74 -12.61 -11.73
C MET A 347 17.50 -13.94 -11.78
N LEU A 348 17.16 -14.81 -12.73
CA LEU A 348 17.79 -16.12 -12.93
C LEU A 348 19.27 -15.95 -13.30
N ALA A 349 19.60 -15.05 -14.20
CA ALA A 349 20.98 -14.76 -14.57
C ALA A 349 21.79 -14.24 -13.36
N ALA A 350 21.23 -13.37 -12.53
CA ALA A 350 21.89 -12.92 -11.30
C ALA A 350 22.12 -14.07 -10.31
N ALA A 351 21.12 -14.96 -10.15
CA ALA A 351 21.22 -16.11 -9.27
C ALA A 351 22.31 -17.09 -9.72
N ARG A 352 22.47 -17.29 -11.04
CA ARG A 352 23.57 -18.10 -11.61
C ARG A 352 24.93 -17.48 -11.33
N LEU A 353 25.10 -16.17 -11.54
CA LEU A 353 26.35 -15.46 -11.19
C LEU A 353 26.71 -15.61 -9.70
N LEU A 354 25.71 -15.52 -8.82
CA LEU A 354 25.91 -15.73 -7.38
C LEU A 354 26.27 -17.19 -7.05
N LYS A 355 25.64 -18.17 -7.72
CA LYS A 355 25.91 -19.60 -7.54
C LYS A 355 27.32 -19.97 -8.00
N GLU A 356 27.82 -19.37 -9.09
CA GLU A 356 29.20 -19.53 -9.56
C GLU A 356 30.21 -19.02 -8.53
N ARG A 357 29.95 -17.85 -7.93
CA ARG A 357 30.81 -17.26 -6.87
C ARG A 357 30.68 -17.98 -5.53
N HIS A 358 29.51 -18.54 -5.23
CA HIS A 358 29.18 -19.23 -4.00
C HIS A 358 28.62 -20.63 -4.30
N PRO A 359 29.46 -21.64 -4.62
CA PRO A 359 28.98 -22.96 -5.06
C PRO A 359 28.03 -23.67 -4.10
N ARG A 360 28.13 -23.38 -2.79
CA ARG A 360 27.27 -23.94 -1.74
C ARG A 360 25.91 -23.24 -1.61
N LEU A 361 25.67 -22.15 -2.34
CA LEU A 361 24.42 -21.38 -2.29
C LEU A 361 23.25 -22.21 -2.84
N ARG A 362 22.20 -22.39 -2.06
CA ARG A 362 20.95 -23.02 -2.49
C ARG A 362 19.99 -21.94 -2.99
N LEU A 363 19.47 -22.14 -4.20
CA LEU A 363 18.52 -21.23 -4.83
C LEU A 363 17.12 -21.80 -4.69
N VAL A 364 16.21 -21.04 -4.10
CA VAL A 364 14.83 -21.52 -3.84
C VAL A 364 13.83 -20.51 -4.37
N VAL A 365 12.85 -20.99 -5.17
CA VAL A 365 11.74 -20.18 -5.68
C VAL A 365 10.43 -20.69 -5.08
N PRO A 366 9.76 -19.94 -4.19
CA PRO A 366 8.37 -20.20 -3.85
C PRO A 366 7.47 -19.75 -5.00
N VAL A 367 6.89 -20.71 -5.72
CA VAL A 367 6.00 -20.46 -6.86
C VAL A 367 4.60 -20.11 -6.35
N ALA A 368 4.09 -18.93 -6.70
CA ALA A 368 2.74 -18.53 -6.29
C ALA A 368 1.69 -19.49 -6.87
N PRO A 369 0.61 -19.84 -6.14
CA PRO A 369 -0.39 -20.82 -6.59
C PRO A 369 -1.08 -20.50 -7.93
N THR A 370 -1.10 -19.21 -8.31
CA THR A 370 -1.71 -18.73 -9.55
C THR A 370 -0.78 -18.77 -10.76
N ILE A 371 0.45 -19.25 -10.58
CA ILE A 371 1.51 -19.25 -11.60
C ILE A 371 1.76 -20.66 -12.08
N ASP A 372 1.68 -20.83 -13.40
CA ASP A 372 2.15 -22.05 -14.05
C ASP A 372 3.69 -22.10 -13.98
N ARG A 373 4.21 -23.20 -13.43
CA ARG A 373 5.65 -23.48 -13.30
C ARG A 373 6.38 -23.40 -14.64
N THR A 374 5.71 -23.72 -15.75
CA THR A 374 6.30 -23.65 -17.09
C THR A 374 6.80 -22.24 -17.45
N LEU A 375 6.24 -21.19 -16.83
CA LEU A 375 6.69 -19.80 -17.03
C LEU A 375 8.11 -19.53 -16.53
N LEU A 376 8.61 -20.35 -15.60
CA LEU A 376 9.98 -20.27 -15.09
C LEU A 376 10.96 -21.10 -15.94
N GLY A 377 10.45 -21.99 -16.79
CA GLY A 377 11.26 -22.96 -17.52
C GLY A 377 11.89 -24.03 -16.62
N GLU A 378 12.64 -24.94 -17.24
CA GLU A 378 13.40 -25.94 -16.50
C GLU A 378 14.72 -25.34 -16.01
N VAL A 379 14.88 -25.30 -14.69
CA VAL A 379 16.05 -24.73 -14.00
C VAL A 379 16.53 -25.72 -12.92
N PRO A 380 17.25 -26.80 -13.30
CA PRO A 380 17.62 -27.88 -12.39
C PRO A 380 18.49 -27.42 -11.21
N GLU A 381 19.17 -26.29 -11.34
CA GLU A 381 19.96 -25.67 -10.27
C GLU A 381 19.13 -24.90 -9.22
N ILE A 382 17.80 -24.85 -9.38
CA ILE A 382 16.87 -24.12 -8.51
C ILE A 382 15.81 -25.07 -7.95
N GLU A 383 15.63 -25.02 -6.63
CA GLU A 383 14.53 -25.71 -5.95
C GLU A 383 13.23 -24.91 -6.11
N LEU A 384 12.26 -25.48 -6.84
CA LEU A 384 10.91 -24.90 -6.96
C LEU A 384 10.00 -25.48 -5.87
N VAL A 385 9.45 -24.62 -5.02
CA VAL A 385 8.54 -24.98 -3.94
C VAL A 385 7.15 -24.41 -4.24
N ASP A 386 6.09 -25.22 -4.14
CA ASP A 386 4.73 -24.71 -4.33
C ASP A 386 4.29 -23.87 -3.14
N GLY A 387 3.97 -22.60 -3.40
CA GLY A 387 3.58 -21.65 -2.39
C GLY A 387 4.66 -21.46 -1.31
N ARG A 388 4.22 -21.34 -0.06
CA ARG A 388 5.09 -21.31 1.13
C ARG A 388 6.19 -20.23 1.12
N ALA A 389 5.97 -19.12 0.43
CA ALA A 389 6.87 -17.97 0.45
C ALA A 389 7.33 -17.57 1.88
N PRO A 390 6.44 -17.46 2.88
CA PRO A 390 6.84 -17.18 4.25
C PRO A 390 7.85 -18.17 4.83
N GLU A 391 7.64 -19.48 4.62
CA GLU A 391 8.52 -20.53 5.13
C GLU A 391 9.91 -20.53 4.47
N VAL A 392 9.95 -20.23 3.16
CA VAL A 392 11.21 -20.08 2.41
C VAL A 392 11.95 -18.84 2.91
N LEU A 393 11.26 -17.71 3.03
CA LEU A 393 11.84 -16.45 3.49
C LEU A 393 12.44 -16.58 4.90
N THR A 394 11.73 -17.20 5.85
CA THR A 394 12.23 -17.41 7.21
C THR A 394 13.51 -18.27 7.26
N ARG A 395 13.77 -19.09 6.24
CA ARG A 395 14.97 -19.92 6.14
C ARG A 395 16.07 -19.29 5.26
N ALA A 396 15.75 -18.24 4.51
CA ALA A 396 16.66 -17.61 3.56
C ALA A 396 17.59 -16.61 4.24
N ASP A 397 18.82 -16.53 3.75
CA ASP A 397 19.78 -15.52 4.20
C ASP A 397 19.53 -14.19 3.51
N ALA A 398 19.16 -14.21 2.23
CA ALA A 398 18.76 -13.04 1.48
C ALA A 398 17.65 -13.41 0.49
N ALA A 399 16.98 -12.38 -0.04
CA ALA A 399 15.95 -12.55 -1.06
C ALA A 399 16.10 -11.56 -2.22
N ILE A 400 15.84 -12.02 -3.45
CA ILE A 400 15.59 -11.17 -4.62
C ILE A 400 14.09 -11.13 -4.83
N VAL A 401 13.47 -9.97 -4.67
CA VAL A 401 12.02 -9.86 -4.56
C VAL A 401 11.47 -8.92 -5.63
N ALA A 402 10.50 -9.40 -6.40
CA ALA A 402 9.70 -8.55 -7.26
C ALA A 402 8.88 -7.55 -6.41
N SER A 403 8.82 -6.28 -6.83
CA SER A 403 8.10 -5.26 -6.06
C SER A 403 6.64 -5.63 -5.78
N GLY A 404 6.22 -5.55 -4.52
CA GLY A 404 4.85 -5.86 -4.11
C GLY A 404 4.73 -6.28 -2.64
N THR A 405 3.67 -7.02 -2.32
CA THR A 405 3.41 -7.55 -0.97
C THR A 405 4.50 -8.50 -0.49
N ALA A 406 5.17 -9.20 -1.40
CA ALA A 406 6.30 -10.08 -1.11
C ALA A 406 7.46 -9.35 -0.40
N THR A 407 7.64 -8.04 -0.64
CA THR A 407 8.64 -7.24 0.09
C THR A 407 8.28 -7.11 1.58
N LEU A 408 6.99 -7.02 1.89
CA LEU A 408 6.53 -6.97 3.28
C LEU A 408 6.65 -8.34 3.95
N GLU A 409 6.35 -9.43 3.25
CA GLU A 409 6.54 -10.78 3.77
C GLU A 409 8.02 -11.05 4.12
N ALA A 410 8.95 -10.64 3.24
CA ALA A 410 10.38 -10.73 3.50
C ALA A 410 10.81 -9.88 4.70
N ALA A 411 10.24 -8.68 4.86
CA ALA A 411 10.51 -7.83 6.01
C ALA A 411 10.02 -8.46 7.32
N LEU A 412 8.82 -9.03 7.33
CA LEU A 412 8.25 -9.71 8.50
C LEU A 412 9.01 -10.99 8.86
N ALA A 413 9.51 -11.72 7.85
CA ALA A 413 10.39 -12.87 8.02
C ALA A 413 11.82 -12.50 8.47
N LEU A 414 12.14 -11.19 8.57
CA LEU A 414 13.48 -10.67 8.86
C LEU A 414 14.54 -11.14 7.84
N THR A 415 14.15 -11.21 6.57
CA THR A 415 15.02 -11.61 5.46
C THR A 415 15.53 -10.37 4.72
N PRO A 416 16.85 -10.06 4.79
CA PRO A 416 17.47 -9.03 3.95
C PRO A 416 17.11 -9.22 2.48
N MET A 417 16.91 -8.14 1.74
CA MET A 417 16.39 -8.25 0.37
C MET A 417 16.94 -7.19 -0.58
N VAL A 418 16.88 -7.52 -1.86
CA VAL A 418 17.01 -6.60 -2.98
C VAL A 418 15.70 -6.62 -3.76
N VAL A 419 15.12 -5.43 -3.95
CA VAL A 419 13.86 -5.30 -4.69
C VAL A 419 14.16 -5.01 -6.14
N ILE A 420 13.56 -5.80 -7.04
CA ILE A 420 13.72 -5.63 -8.48
C ILE A 420 12.36 -5.43 -9.13
N TYR A 421 12.32 -4.63 -10.20
CA TYR A 421 11.09 -4.47 -10.97
C TYR A 421 11.36 -4.09 -12.42
N ARG A 422 10.65 -4.72 -13.36
CA ARG A 422 10.76 -4.45 -14.79
C ARG A 422 9.40 -4.56 -15.47
N THR A 423 9.06 -3.57 -16.29
CA THR A 423 7.81 -3.57 -17.07
C THR A 423 8.10 -3.14 -18.52
N SER A 424 7.07 -3.03 -19.36
CA SER A 424 7.27 -2.49 -20.71
C SER A 424 7.73 -1.02 -20.63
N TRP A 425 8.57 -0.57 -21.56
CA TRP A 425 9.07 0.81 -21.57
C TRP A 425 7.92 1.83 -21.57
N LEU A 426 6.85 1.54 -22.31
CA LEU A 426 5.67 2.39 -22.41
C LEU A 426 4.89 2.42 -21.08
N THR A 427 4.69 1.25 -20.47
CA THR A 427 4.05 1.15 -19.14
C THR A 427 4.87 1.87 -18.09
N TRP A 428 6.20 1.77 -18.13
CA TRP A 428 7.08 2.47 -17.21
C TRP A 428 7.01 3.99 -17.39
N TRP A 429 7.02 4.47 -18.63
CA TRP A 429 6.94 5.89 -18.93
C TRP A 429 5.62 6.51 -18.47
N ILE A 430 4.49 5.85 -18.80
CA ILE A 430 3.16 6.26 -18.31
C ILE A 430 3.10 6.15 -16.77
N GLY A 431 3.62 5.06 -16.21
CA GLY A 431 3.70 4.84 -14.77
C GLY A 431 4.43 5.97 -14.06
N ARG A 432 5.60 6.39 -14.57
CA ARG A 432 6.37 7.51 -14.00
C ARG A 432 5.66 8.86 -14.06
N MET A 433 4.75 9.07 -15.01
CA MET A 433 3.95 10.30 -15.06
C MET A 433 2.78 10.28 -14.05
N LEU A 434 2.27 9.09 -13.71
CA LEU A 434 1.11 8.92 -12.83
C LEU A 434 1.49 8.65 -11.38
N VAL A 435 2.63 7.99 -11.15
CA VAL A 435 3.09 7.54 -9.84
C VAL A 435 3.82 8.66 -9.12
N ARG A 436 3.38 8.98 -7.90
CA ARG A 436 3.90 10.11 -7.11
C ARG A 436 4.72 9.71 -5.88
N VAL A 437 5.29 8.51 -5.89
CA VAL A 437 6.08 8.01 -4.76
C VAL A 437 7.57 7.98 -5.05
N GLU A 438 8.36 8.22 -4.00
CA GLU A 438 9.82 8.18 -4.04
C GLU A 438 10.36 6.75 -4.13
N PHE A 439 9.67 5.82 -3.46
CA PHE A 439 10.01 4.40 -3.40
C PHE A 439 8.92 3.54 -4.00
N LEU A 440 9.30 2.44 -4.65
CA LEU A 440 8.35 1.46 -5.17
C LEU A 440 8.08 0.34 -4.16
N SER A 441 9.05 -0.03 -3.32
CA SER A 441 8.87 -1.09 -2.33
C SER A 441 8.07 -0.61 -1.12
N LEU A 442 7.22 -1.48 -0.57
CA LEU A 442 6.45 -1.16 0.64
C LEU A 442 7.38 -0.94 1.85
N VAL A 443 8.49 -1.68 1.89
CA VAL A 443 9.49 -1.61 2.97
C VAL A 443 10.14 -0.22 3.03
N ASN A 444 10.56 0.34 1.89
CA ASN A 444 11.12 1.69 1.85
C ASN A 444 10.05 2.77 2.06
N LEU A 445 8.82 2.57 1.58
CA LEU A 445 7.70 3.48 1.80
C LEU A 445 7.32 3.59 3.28
N ILE A 446 7.26 2.45 4.00
CA ILE A 446 7.02 2.42 5.45
C ILE A 446 8.16 3.12 6.18
N SER A 447 9.41 2.84 5.80
CA SER A 447 10.60 3.41 6.43
C SER A 447 10.81 4.90 6.14
N GLY A 448 10.17 5.44 5.10
CA GLY A 448 10.42 6.79 4.59
C GLY A 448 11.84 7.02 4.04
N ARG A 449 12.61 5.95 3.82
CA ARG A 449 14.00 5.99 3.33
C ARG A 449 14.35 4.70 2.59
N ALA A 450 15.41 4.73 1.79
CA ALA A 450 15.94 3.55 1.09
C ALA A 450 16.66 2.60 2.07
N VAL A 451 15.91 1.71 2.73
CA VAL A 451 16.46 0.66 3.61
C VAL A 451 16.91 -0.57 2.82
N VAL A 452 16.24 -0.86 1.70
CA VAL A 452 16.59 -1.94 0.78
C VAL A 452 16.89 -1.37 -0.61
N PRO A 453 17.88 -1.91 -1.35
CA PRO A 453 18.14 -1.49 -2.73
C PRO A 453 16.94 -1.76 -3.63
N GLU A 454 16.59 -0.78 -4.48
CA GLU A 454 15.56 -0.91 -5.52
C GLU A 454 16.21 -0.80 -6.91
N LEU A 455 16.29 -1.92 -7.63
CA LEU A 455 16.84 -1.98 -8.99
C LEU A 455 15.69 -1.99 -10.00
N LEU A 456 15.36 -0.81 -10.50
CA LEU A 456 14.19 -0.57 -11.35
C LEU A 456 14.58 -0.44 -12.83
N GLN A 457 13.80 -1.09 -13.71
CA GLN A 457 13.94 -1.04 -15.17
C GLN A 457 15.37 -1.30 -15.69
N ARG A 458 16.10 -0.24 -16.07
CA ARG A 458 17.45 -0.33 -16.63
C ARG A 458 18.47 -0.78 -15.60
N GLU A 459 18.20 -0.56 -14.32
CA GLU A 459 19.07 -1.02 -13.24
C GLU A 459 18.87 -2.51 -12.92
N CYS A 460 17.75 -3.10 -13.36
CA CYS A 460 17.44 -4.52 -13.23
C CYS A 460 18.26 -5.33 -14.25
N THR A 461 19.56 -5.42 -13.97
CA THR A 461 20.59 -6.14 -14.73
C THR A 461 21.20 -7.22 -13.85
N PRO A 462 21.58 -8.39 -14.40
CA PRO A 462 22.11 -9.50 -13.62
C PRO A 462 23.27 -9.10 -12.70
N GLU A 463 24.19 -8.28 -13.19
CA GLU A 463 25.41 -7.88 -12.50
C GLU A 463 25.11 -6.96 -11.31
N ARG A 464 24.21 -5.99 -11.49
CA ARG A 464 23.79 -5.08 -10.41
C ARG A 464 22.98 -5.82 -9.35
N ILE A 465 22.13 -6.77 -9.76
CA ILE A 465 21.36 -7.61 -8.83
C ILE A 465 22.33 -8.46 -8.01
N ALA A 466 23.25 -9.17 -8.65
CA ALA A 466 24.25 -9.98 -7.95
C ALA A 466 25.09 -9.13 -6.98
N ALA A 467 25.61 -7.98 -7.43
CA ALA A 467 26.41 -7.08 -6.61
C ALA A 467 25.65 -6.52 -5.40
N ALA A 468 24.33 -6.29 -5.52
CA ALA A 468 23.51 -5.81 -4.41
C ALA A 468 23.16 -6.91 -3.40
N VAL A 469 23.03 -8.16 -3.85
CA VAL A 469 22.66 -9.31 -3.01
C VAL A 469 23.88 -9.90 -2.28
N GLU A 470 25.04 -9.92 -2.94
CA GLU A 470 26.24 -10.59 -2.45
C GLU A 470 26.67 -10.17 -1.02
N PRO A 471 26.66 -8.89 -0.63
CA PRO A 471 26.96 -8.48 0.74
C PRO A 471 25.92 -8.99 1.76
N LEU A 472 24.71 -9.33 1.33
CA LEU A 472 23.66 -9.84 2.21
C LEU A 472 23.84 -11.32 2.52
N LEU A 473 24.63 -12.07 1.73
CA LEU A 473 24.84 -13.52 1.92
C LEU A 473 25.82 -13.85 3.06
N SER A 474 26.50 -12.85 3.62
CA SER A 474 27.47 -13.00 4.72
C SER A 474 27.25 -11.95 5.80
N SER A 475 27.92 -12.09 6.95
CA SER A 475 27.81 -11.17 8.09
C SER A 475 28.48 -9.82 7.83
N THR A 476 27.87 -8.98 6.97
CA THR A 476 28.38 -7.66 6.61
C THR A 476 27.65 -6.53 7.36
N PRO A 477 28.25 -5.32 7.45
CA PRO A 477 27.57 -4.15 8.01
C PRO A 477 26.28 -3.79 7.26
N LEU A 478 26.24 -3.99 5.93
CA LEU A 478 25.04 -3.75 5.12
C LEU A 478 23.90 -4.70 5.51
N ARG A 479 24.21 -5.99 5.71
CA ARG A 479 23.25 -6.99 6.18
C ARG A 479 22.67 -6.59 7.53
N THR A 480 23.53 -6.22 8.49
CA THR A 480 23.10 -5.81 9.83
C THR A 480 22.20 -4.59 9.78
N ALA A 481 22.57 -3.57 9.00
CA ALA A 481 21.76 -2.35 8.83
C ALA A 481 20.38 -2.65 8.22
N GLN A 482 20.30 -3.55 7.24
CA GLN A 482 19.01 -4.00 6.71
C GLN A 482 18.21 -4.73 7.79
N LEU A 483 18.79 -5.69 8.49
CA LEU A 483 18.10 -6.45 9.55
C LEU A 483 17.52 -5.52 10.63
N ASP A 484 18.27 -4.51 11.07
CA ASP A 484 17.80 -3.54 12.05
C ASP A 484 16.62 -2.71 11.53
N ALA A 485 16.67 -2.29 10.26
CA ALA A 485 15.55 -1.62 9.62
C ALA A 485 14.32 -2.53 9.49
N LEU A 486 14.50 -3.80 9.10
CA LEU A 486 13.41 -4.77 8.99
C LEU A 486 12.78 -5.08 10.35
N ARG A 487 13.58 -5.16 11.43
CA ARG A 487 13.06 -5.29 12.80
C ARG A 487 12.22 -4.08 13.19
N ALA A 488 12.67 -2.87 12.90
CA ALA A 488 11.90 -1.66 13.17
C ALA A 488 10.55 -1.66 12.43
N ILE A 489 10.54 -2.06 11.15
CA ILE A 489 9.32 -2.21 10.36
C ILE A 489 8.40 -3.28 10.95
N ARG A 490 8.94 -4.43 11.36
CA ARG A 490 8.14 -5.51 11.99
C ARG A 490 7.45 -5.01 13.26
N VAL A 491 8.16 -4.26 14.11
CA VAL A 491 7.60 -3.64 15.32
C VAL A 491 6.54 -2.58 14.97
N GLU A 492 6.75 -1.76 13.94
CA GLU A 492 5.75 -0.77 13.50
C GLU A 492 4.47 -1.44 12.95
N LEU A 493 4.61 -2.57 12.26
CA LEU A 493 3.49 -3.29 11.66
C LEU A 493 2.70 -4.12 12.66
N ALA A 494 3.38 -4.76 13.60
CA ALA A 494 2.79 -5.55 14.67
C ALA A 494 3.50 -5.24 16.00
N PRO A 495 3.15 -4.12 16.66
CA PRO A 495 3.67 -3.81 17.98
C PRO A 495 3.34 -4.93 18.97
N GLU A 496 4.29 -5.27 19.82
CA GLU A 496 4.10 -6.31 20.84
C GLU A 496 2.90 -5.98 21.75
N GLY A 497 2.08 -6.98 22.07
CA GLY A 497 0.85 -6.81 22.85
C GLY A 497 -0.30 -6.08 22.15
N SER A 498 -0.12 -5.50 20.95
CA SER A 498 -1.23 -4.85 20.25
C SER A 498 -2.25 -5.88 19.73
N PRO A 499 -3.56 -5.58 19.68
CA PRO A 499 -4.53 -6.51 19.11
C PRO A 499 -4.31 -6.73 17.60
N PRO A 500 -4.74 -7.88 17.04
CA PRO A 500 -4.72 -8.11 15.59
C PRO A 500 -5.48 -7.04 14.82
N ALA A 501 -5.17 -6.87 13.54
CA ALA A 501 -5.81 -5.89 12.69
C ALA A 501 -7.31 -6.09 12.56
N ALA A 502 -7.75 -7.35 12.51
CA ALA A 502 -9.16 -7.70 12.51
C ALA A 502 -9.88 -7.20 13.78
N ARG A 503 -9.23 -7.27 14.95
CA ARG A 503 -9.79 -6.82 16.22
C ARG A 503 -9.97 -5.31 16.25
N ARG A 504 -8.93 -4.56 15.90
CA ARG A 504 -9.00 -3.09 15.83
C ARG A 504 -10.00 -2.60 14.78
N ALA A 505 -10.10 -3.29 13.64
CA ALA A 505 -11.10 -3.01 12.64
C ALA A 505 -12.54 -3.25 13.16
N ALA A 506 -12.76 -4.34 13.90
CA ALA A 506 -14.05 -4.62 14.53
C ALA A 506 -14.45 -3.54 15.54
N GLU A 507 -13.51 -3.11 16.39
CA GLU A 507 -13.73 -2.03 17.38
C GLU A 507 -14.11 -0.71 16.71
N GLU A 508 -13.45 -0.34 15.61
CA GLU A 508 -13.80 0.86 14.83
C GLU A 508 -15.18 0.75 14.15
N VAL A 509 -15.55 -0.44 13.66
CA VAL A 509 -16.89 -0.68 13.10
C VAL A 509 -17.97 -0.56 14.18
N LEU A 510 -17.72 -1.06 15.40
CA LEU A 510 -18.64 -0.93 16.53
C LEU A 510 -18.76 0.52 16.99
N ALA A 511 -17.63 1.23 17.12
CA ALA A 511 -17.63 2.66 17.45
C ALA A 511 -18.45 3.46 16.42
N LEU A 512 -18.34 3.11 15.13
CA LEU A 512 -19.23 3.65 14.12
C LEU A 512 -20.68 3.27 14.41
N LEU A 513 -21.04 1.99 14.53
CA LEU A 513 -22.42 1.55 14.78
C LEU A 513 -23.10 2.28 15.96
N GLU A 514 -22.35 2.52 17.04
CA GLU A 514 -22.83 3.10 18.29
C GLU A 514 -22.88 4.63 18.27
N ALA A 515 -21.99 5.29 17.52
CA ALA A 515 -21.93 6.74 17.47
C ALA A 515 -23.29 7.38 17.11
N PRO A 516 -23.63 8.56 17.69
CA PRO A 516 -24.86 9.27 17.40
C PRO A 516 -25.04 9.51 15.90
N VAL A 517 -26.27 9.49 15.41
CA VAL A 517 -26.54 9.96 14.03
C VAL A 517 -26.34 11.48 14.06
N PRO A 518 -25.47 12.05 13.20
CA PRO A 518 -25.30 13.48 13.10
C PRO A 518 -26.53 14.20 12.53
#